data_AF-A0A431IG14-F1
#
_entry.id   AF-A0A431IG14-F1
#
_cell.length_a   1.000
_cell.length_b   1.000
_cell.length_c   1.000
_cell.angle_alpha   90.00
_cell.angle_beta   90.00
_cell.angle_gamma   90.00
#
_symmetry.space_group_name_H-M   'P 1'
#
loop_
_entity.id
_entity.type
_entity.pdbx_description
1 polymer ?
#
loop_
_entity_poly.entity_id
_entity_poly.type
_entity_poly.pdbx_seq_one_letter_code
_entity_poly.pdbx_strand_id
1 'polypeptide(L)'
;MSVVEASYLETARTAGISTCEHELLPGRSGTQHLAVRRFDRIVEPGAQPGRVHMATAAAAAGPGEHYLDTACKGASFTRDDLVGLHEPAGLEPHVVADMVDEAVAAVDERPTVADRNGGDADTIESAAARIPALGL
;
A
#
# COMPACT_ATOMS: atom_id res chain seq x y z
N MET A 1 -0.18 -2.09 16.04
CA MET A 1 -0.44 -1.75 14.63
C MET A 1 -0.93 -0.31 14.48
N SER A 2 -2.03 0.10 15.14
CA SER A 2 -2.60 1.46 15.06
C SER A 2 -1.61 2.61 15.31
N VAL A 3 -0.71 2.46 16.28
CA VAL A 3 0.32 3.48 16.58
C VAL A 3 1.33 3.62 15.44
N VAL A 4 1.68 2.52 14.78
CA VAL A 4 2.61 2.53 13.64
C VAL A 4 2.00 3.27 12.46
N GLU A 5 0.74 2.98 12.14
CA GLU A 5 0.01 3.66 11.06
C GLU A 5 -0.16 5.16 11.33
N ALA A 6 -0.50 5.54 12.58
CA ALA A 6 -0.59 6.94 12.98
C ALA A 6 0.75 7.68 12.79
N SER A 7 1.87 7.06 13.17
CA SER A 7 3.20 7.65 12.96
C SER A 7 3.54 7.87 11.49
N TYR A 8 3.15 6.94 10.59
CA TYR A 8 3.35 7.13 9.15
C TYR A 8 2.48 8.27 8.59
N LEU A 9 1.23 8.37 9.03
CA LEU A 9 0.34 9.46 8.59
C LEU A 9 0.84 10.84 9.04
N GLU A 10 1.38 10.94 10.27
CA GLU A 10 1.99 12.18 10.76
C GLU A 10 3.32 12.51 10.06
N THR A 11 4.12 11.49 9.74
CA THR A 11 5.35 11.67 8.94
C THR A 11 5.02 12.19 7.55
N ALA A 12 4.06 11.57 6.86
CA ALA A 12 3.60 11.99 5.54
C ALA A 12 3.05 13.43 5.58
N ARG A 13 2.27 13.78 6.61
CA ARG A 13 1.76 15.14 6.81
C ARG A 13 2.89 16.16 6.98
N THR A 14 3.91 15.83 7.78
CA THR A 14 5.09 16.67 8.00
C THR A 14 5.90 16.86 6.72
N ALA A 15 5.94 15.85 5.86
CA ALA A 15 6.55 15.91 4.53
C ALA A 15 5.71 16.68 3.49
N GLY A 16 4.55 17.25 3.87
CA GLY A 16 3.66 17.98 2.97
C GLY A 16 2.80 17.10 2.07
N ILE A 17 2.75 15.79 2.32
CA ILE A 17 1.87 14.87 1.60
C ILE A 17 0.45 15.01 2.15
N SER A 18 -0.53 15.17 1.26
CA SER A 18 -1.94 15.20 1.66
C SER A 18 -2.36 13.83 2.20
N THR A 19 -2.83 13.80 3.45
CA THR A 19 -3.32 12.58 4.12
C THR A 19 -4.72 12.78 4.67
N CYS A 20 -5.32 11.70 5.16
CA CYS A 20 -6.62 11.74 5.83
C CYS A 20 -6.47 12.34 7.24
N GLU A 21 -7.48 13.09 7.69
CA GLU A 21 -7.59 13.43 9.11
C GLU A 21 -7.74 12.15 9.94
N HIS A 22 -7.01 12.05 11.05
CA HIS A 22 -6.99 10.85 11.87
C HIS A 22 -6.70 11.16 13.34
N GLU A 23 -7.09 10.26 14.23
CA GLU A 23 -6.88 10.35 15.68
C GLU A 23 -6.68 8.95 16.30
N LEU A 24 -5.83 8.85 17.33
CA LEU A 24 -5.72 7.64 18.14
C LEU A 24 -6.71 7.68 19.30
N LEU A 25 -7.63 6.72 19.33
CA LEU A 25 -8.65 6.59 20.36
C LEU A 25 -8.28 5.50 21.38
N PRO A 26 -8.44 5.76 22.68
CA PRO A 26 -8.21 4.76 23.71
C PRO A 26 -9.31 3.70 23.71
N GLY A 27 -8.91 2.44 23.69
CA GLY A 27 -9.76 1.28 23.90
C GLY A 27 -9.84 0.87 25.38
N ARG A 28 -10.88 0.11 25.73
CA ARG A 28 -11.17 -0.26 27.14
C ARG A 28 -10.08 -1.09 27.82
N SER A 29 -9.25 -1.80 27.06
CA SER A 29 -8.18 -2.68 27.54
C SER A 29 -6.78 -2.06 27.42
N GLY A 30 -6.67 -0.75 27.19
CA GLY A 30 -5.40 -0.09 26.90
C GLY A 30 -4.94 -0.24 25.45
N THR A 31 -5.71 -0.95 24.61
CA THR A 31 -5.49 -0.99 23.16
C THR A 31 -5.75 0.38 22.55
N GLN A 32 -4.91 0.81 21.60
CA GLN A 32 -5.10 2.05 20.84
C GLN A 32 -5.75 1.73 19.48
N HIS A 33 -6.77 2.50 19.08
CA HIS A 33 -7.45 2.36 17.80
C HIS A 33 -7.22 3.59 16.94
N LEU A 34 -6.83 3.40 15.69
CA LEU A 34 -6.72 4.50 14.73
C LEU A 34 -8.10 4.79 14.12
N ALA A 35 -8.64 5.96 14.42
CA ALA A 35 -9.85 6.47 13.78
C ALA A 35 -9.44 7.39 12.62
N VAL A 36 -9.87 7.06 11.41
CA VAL A 36 -9.60 7.86 10.21
C VAL A 36 -10.90 8.48 9.72
N ARG A 37 -10.90 9.80 9.48
CA ARG A 37 -12.02 10.48 8.84
C ARG A 37 -12.08 10.06 7.38
N ARG A 38 -13.24 9.53 6.99
CA ARG A 38 -13.54 9.17 5.61
C ARG A 38 -13.59 10.41 4.71
N PHE A 39 -12.71 10.48 3.72
CA PHE A 39 -12.71 11.54 2.71
C PHE A 39 -13.84 11.41 1.68
N ASP A 40 -14.48 10.24 1.58
CA ASP A 40 -15.61 9.97 0.69
C ASP A 40 -16.98 10.36 1.31
N ARG A 41 -16.96 11.15 2.39
CA ARG A 41 -18.15 11.58 3.13
C ARG A 41 -18.17 13.10 3.28
N ILE A 42 -19.28 13.71 2.88
CA ILE A 42 -19.55 15.13 3.10
C ILE A 42 -20.52 15.22 4.27
N VAL A 43 -20.10 15.86 5.36
CA VAL A 43 -20.89 16.00 6.58
C VAL A 43 -21.45 17.41 6.65
N GLU A 44 -22.78 17.52 6.61
CA GLU A 44 -23.51 18.76 6.85
C GLU A 44 -24.27 18.67 8.18
N PRO A 45 -24.32 19.75 8.99
CA PRO A 45 -25.04 19.74 10.26
C PRO A 45 -26.51 19.35 10.09
N GLY A 46 -26.96 18.35 10.85
CA GLY A 46 -28.37 17.91 10.87
C GLY A 46 -28.80 17.05 9.68
N ALA A 47 -27.90 16.74 8.74
CA ALA A 47 -28.19 15.89 7.59
C ALA A 47 -27.47 14.54 7.68
N GLN A 48 -27.97 13.56 6.90
CA GLN A 48 -27.21 12.33 6.68
C GLN A 48 -25.97 12.65 5.84
N PRO A 49 -24.80 12.04 6.12
CA PRO A 49 -23.60 12.29 5.35
C PRO A 49 -23.78 11.96 3.87
N GLY A 50 -23.56 12.95 3.01
CA GLY A 50 -23.47 12.76 1.58
C GLY A 50 -22.29 11.85 1.24
N ARG A 51 -22.39 11.13 0.11
CA ARG A 51 -21.34 10.20 -0.35
C ARG A 51 -20.72 10.73 -1.62
N VAL A 52 -19.39 10.78 -1.64
CA VAL A 52 -18.63 11.00 -2.86
C VAL A 52 -18.30 9.63 -3.45
N HIS A 53 -18.57 9.44 -4.74
CA HIS A 53 -18.15 8.21 -5.40
C HIS A 53 -16.62 8.20 -5.49
N MET A 54 -16.01 7.16 -4.93
CA MET A 54 -14.57 6.94 -4.95
C MET A 54 -14.31 5.54 -5.47
N ALA A 55 -13.30 5.41 -6.33
CA ALA A 55 -12.78 4.14 -6.80
C ALA A 55 -11.30 4.07 -6.38
N THR A 56 -10.84 2.88 -5.99
CA THR A 56 -9.40 2.62 -5.89
C THR A 56 -8.79 2.63 -7.28
N ALA A 57 -7.48 2.83 -7.39
CA ALA A 57 -6.78 2.70 -8.67
C ALA A 57 -7.09 1.34 -9.32
N ALA A 58 -7.15 0.26 -8.53
CA ALA A 58 -7.54 -1.08 -8.98
C ALA A 58 -8.99 -1.19 -9.47
N ALA A 59 -9.94 -0.41 -8.93
CA ALA A 59 -11.30 -0.40 -9.45
C ALA A 59 -11.44 0.46 -10.72
N ALA A 60 -10.58 1.49 -10.86
CA ALA A 60 -10.60 2.42 -11.99
C ALA A 60 -9.82 1.92 -13.21
N ALA A 61 -8.72 1.16 -13.00
CA ALA A 61 -7.83 0.67 -14.05
C ALA A 61 -8.30 -0.61 -14.73
N GLY A 62 -9.47 -1.16 -14.34
CA GLY A 62 -9.79 -2.56 -14.62
C GLY A 62 -9.03 -3.49 -13.68
N PRO A 63 -9.23 -4.82 -13.77
CA PRO A 63 -8.87 -5.75 -12.71
C PRO A 63 -7.33 -5.83 -12.55
N GLY A 64 -6.78 -5.09 -11.59
CA GLY A 64 -5.32 -4.85 -11.51
C GLY A 64 -4.62 -5.21 -10.20
N GLU A 65 -5.32 -5.23 -9.06
CA GLU A 65 -4.71 -5.66 -7.78
C GLU A 65 -5.49 -6.82 -7.13
N HIS A 66 -6.75 -7.01 -7.52
CA HIS A 66 -7.57 -8.12 -7.01
C HIS A 66 -7.17 -9.48 -7.58
N TYR A 67 -6.26 -9.58 -8.55
CA TYR A 67 -5.91 -10.88 -9.13
C TYR A 67 -5.11 -11.79 -8.19
N LEU A 68 -4.21 -11.26 -7.36
CA LEU A 68 -3.43 -12.07 -6.43
C LEU A 68 -4.26 -12.50 -5.20
N ASP A 69 -5.22 -11.65 -4.79
CA ASP A 69 -6.23 -11.98 -3.78
C ASP A 69 -7.27 -12.99 -4.32
N THR A 70 -7.71 -12.84 -5.57
CA THR A 70 -8.69 -13.75 -6.22
C THR A 70 -8.06 -15.09 -6.61
N ALA A 71 -6.75 -15.12 -6.89
CA ALA A 71 -6.00 -16.34 -7.11
C ALA A 71 -5.70 -17.13 -5.82
N CYS A 72 -6.09 -16.63 -4.64
CA CYS A 72 -5.78 -17.22 -3.33
C CYS A 72 -4.27 -17.44 -3.09
N LYS A 73 -3.40 -16.63 -3.71
CA LYS A 73 -1.94 -16.83 -3.64
C LYS A 73 -1.22 -15.94 -2.63
N GLY A 74 -1.88 -14.96 -2.01
CA GLY A 74 -1.38 -14.25 -0.83
C GLY A 74 0.11 -13.87 -0.91
N ALA A 75 0.96 -14.50 -0.09
CA ALA A 75 2.42 -14.28 -0.05
C ALA A 75 3.24 -15.32 -0.85
N SER A 76 2.60 -16.23 -1.58
CA SER A 76 3.22 -17.34 -2.32
C SER A 76 2.98 -17.25 -3.84
N PHE A 77 2.86 -16.03 -4.36
CA PHE A 77 2.79 -15.81 -5.81
C PHE A 77 4.19 -15.88 -6.41
N THR A 78 4.29 -16.41 -7.62
CA THR A 78 5.54 -16.49 -8.39
C THR A 78 5.62 -15.35 -9.41
N ARG A 79 6.79 -15.18 -10.02
CA ARG A 79 6.95 -14.28 -11.18
C ARG A 79 6.01 -14.65 -12.33
N ASP A 80 5.83 -15.93 -12.59
CA ASP A 80 4.91 -16.41 -13.64
C ASP A 80 3.45 -16.05 -13.32
N ASP A 81 3.07 -16.04 -12.03
CA ASP A 81 1.75 -15.58 -11.59
C ASP A 81 1.54 -14.09 -11.86
N LEU A 82 2.58 -13.27 -11.71
CA LEU A 82 2.54 -11.85 -12.03
C LEU A 82 2.49 -11.61 -13.54
N VAL A 83 3.32 -12.31 -14.31
CA VAL A 83 3.31 -12.21 -15.78
C VAL A 83 1.95 -12.63 -16.34
N GLY A 84 1.36 -13.71 -15.80
CA GLY A 84 0.03 -14.20 -16.19
C GLY A 84 -1.12 -13.20 -16.02
N LEU A 85 -0.92 -12.10 -15.29
CA LEU A 85 -1.89 -11.00 -15.20
C LEU A 85 -2.03 -10.22 -16.53
N HIS A 86 -1.14 -10.45 -17.50
CA HIS A 86 -1.22 -9.82 -18.81
C HIS A 86 -2.54 -10.12 -19.53
N GLU A 87 -3.05 -11.36 -19.46
CA GLU A 87 -4.29 -11.76 -20.14
C GLU A 87 -5.51 -10.97 -19.66
N PRO A 88 -5.80 -10.93 -18.35
CA PRO A 88 -6.94 -10.15 -17.88
C PRO A 88 -6.74 -8.64 -17.94
N ALA A 89 -5.50 -8.16 -17.89
CA ALA A 89 -5.18 -6.74 -18.05
C ALA A 89 -5.27 -6.28 -19.53
N GLY A 90 -5.41 -7.21 -20.48
CA GLY A 90 -5.38 -6.91 -21.91
C GLY A 90 -4.03 -6.36 -22.38
N LEU A 91 -2.94 -6.78 -21.71
CA LEU A 91 -1.58 -6.35 -21.98
C LEU A 91 -0.78 -7.49 -22.64
N GLU A 92 0.26 -7.10 -23.39
CA GLU A 92 1.24 -8.06 -23.90
C GLU A 92 2.11 -8.59 -22.74
N PRO A 93 2.46 -9.89 -22.71
CA PRO A 93 3.19 -10.50 -21.59
C PRO A 93 4.51 -9.81 -21.25
N HIS A 94 5.25 -9.34 -22.28
CA HIS A 94 6.52 -8.66 -22.09
C HIS A 94 6.38 -7.32 -21.36
N VAL A 95 5.26 -6.61 -21.54
CA VAL A 95 5.00 -5.33 -20.85
C VAL A 95 4.90 -5.56 -19.35
N VAL A 96 4.22 -6.62 -18.93
CA VAL A 96 4.11 -6.98 -17.50
C VAL A 96 5.44 -7.48 -16.95
N ALA A 97 6.21 -8.25 -17.74
CA ALA A 97 7.53 -8.71 -17.35
C ALA A 97 8.51 -7.54 -17.12
N ASP A 98 8.52 -6.55 -18.02
CA ASP A 98 9.36 -5.35 -17.92
C ASP A 98 9.00 -4.52 -16.67
N MET A 99 7.71 -4.36 -16.37
CA MET A 99 7.23 -3.69 -15.15
C MET A 99 7.68 -4.41 -13.87
N VAL A 100 7.68 -5.75 -13.87
CA VAL A 100 8.17 -6.55 -12.75
C VAL A 100 9.68 -6.35 -12.57
N ASP A 101 10.45 -6.36 -13.66
CA ASP A 101 11.91 -6.13 -13.60
C ASP A 101 12.26 -4.75 -13.08
N GLU A 102 11.55 -3.70 -13.52
CA GLU A 102 11.74 -2.33 -13.03
C GLU A 102 11.43 -2.22 -11.53
N ALA A 103 10.33 -2.84 -11.07
CA ALA A 103 9.96 -2.84 -9.66
C ALA A 103 10.99 -3.59 -8.79
N VAL A 104 11.51 -4.74 -9.26
CA VAL A 104 12.57 -5.48 -8.57
C VAL A 104 13.84 -4.65 -8.49
N ALA A 105 14.28 -4.05 -9.60
CA ALA A 105 15.47 -3.19 -9.62
C ALA A 105 15.34 -2.00 -8.65
N ALA A 106 14.18 -1.37 -8.59
CA ALA A 106 13.92 -0.27 -7.64
C ALA A 106 13.93 -0.75 -6.17
N VAL A 107 13.48 -1.97 -5.89
CA VAL A 107 13.55 -2.57 -4.55
C VAL A 107 15.00 -2.89 -4.17
N ASP A 108 15.80 -3.39 -5.10
CA ASP A 108 17.22 -3.69 -4.89
C ASP A 108 18.05 -2.42 -4.64
N GLU A 109 17.64 -1.27 -5.18
CA GLU A 109 18.27 0.02 -4.90
C GLU A 109 17.92 0.61 -3.52
N ARG A 110 16.93 0.06 -2.80
CA ARG A 110 16.43 0.61 -1.52
C ARG A 110 17.48 0.84 -0.45
N PRO A 111 18.51 -0.02 -0.23
CA PRO A 111 19.54 0.26 0.75
C PRO A 111 20.28 1.58 0.45
N THR A 112 20.54 1.85 -0.83
CA THR A 112 21.22 3.07 -1.28
C THR A 112 20.32 4.30 -1.15
N VAL A 113 19.01 4.16 -1.40
CA VAL A 113 18.03 5.24 -1.24
C VAL A 113 17.76 5.52 0.25
N ALA A 114 17.73 4.51 1.09
CA ALA A 114 17.53 4.64 2.54
C ALA A 114 18.74 5.30 3.22
N ASP A 115 19.97 4.92 2.85
CA ASP A 115 21.21 5.54 3.34
C ASP A 115 21.25 7.05 2.99
N ARG A 116 20.92 7.41 1.73
CA ARG A 116 20.83 8.82 1.30
C ARG A 116 19.79 9.64 2.07
N ASN A 117 18.80 9.00 2.68
CA ASN A 117 17.71 9.64 3.41
C ASN A 117 17.80 9.44 4.93
N GLY A 118 18.91 8.89 5.43
CA GLY A 118 19.17 8.74 6.87
C GLY A 118 18.44 7.57 7.55
N GLY A 119 18.00 6.57 6.79
CA GLY A 119 17.47 5.32 7.34
C GLY A 119 18.60 4.42 7.85
N ASP A 120 18.48 3.92 9.08
CA ASP A 120 19.45 2.95 9.61
C ASP A 120 19.28 1.55 9.00
N ALA A 121 20.32 0.72 9.14
CA ALA A 121 20.36 -0.63 8.58
C ALA A 121 19.25 -1.54 9.12
N ASP A 122 18.86 -1.38 10.39
CA ASP A 122 17.84 -2.20 11.05
C ASP A 122 16.44 -1.96 10.47
N THR A 123 16.15 -0.71 10.07
CA THR A 123 14.90 -0.33 9.40
C THR A 123 14.80 -0.92 8.00
N ILE A 124 15.93 -0.97 7.28
CA ILE A 124 16.03 -1.55 5.93
C ILE A 124 15.86 -3.07 6.00
N GLU A 125 16.52 -3.72 6.96
CA GLU A 125 16.46 -5.17 7.16
C GLU A 125 15.06 -5.64 7.60
N SER A 126 14.39 -4.91 8.50
CA SER A 126 12.99 -5.18 8.87
C SER A 126 12.00 -5.02 7.71
N ALA A 127 12.27 -4.10 6.78
CA ALA A 127 11.43 -3.92 5.60
C ALA A 127 11.66 -5.04 4.57
N ALA A 128 12.91 -5.46 4.36
CA ALA A 128 13.28 -6.55 3.46
C ALA A 128 12.75 -7.91 3.95
N ALA A 129 12.82 -8.19 5.25
CA ALA A 129 12.31 -9.44 5.85
C ALA A 129 10.80 -9.64 5.72
N ARG A 130 10.04 -8.60 5.32
CA ARG A 130 8.59 -8.64 5.11
C ARG A 130 8.16 -9.00 3.69
N ILE A 131 9.11 -9.25 2.79
CA ILE A 131 8.84 -9.72 1.42
C ILE A 131 9.42 -11.13 1.27
N PRO A 132 8.71 -12.21 1.65
CA PRO A 132 9.23 -13.58 1.53
C PRO A 132 9.13 -14.15 0.11
N ALA A 133 8.66 -13.39 -0.88
CA ALA A 133 8.17 -13.96 -2.14
C ALA A 133 9.13 -13.89 -3.35
N LEU A 134 10.29 -13.24 -3.24
CA LEU A 134 11.18 -13.02 -4.39
C LEU A 134 12.51 -13.77 -4.27
N GLY A 135 12.50 -14.98 -3.72
CA GLY A 135 13.71 -15.80 -3.55
C GLY A 135 14.72 -15.63 -4.70
N LEU A 136 15.81 -14.93 -4.40
CA LEU A 136 17.08 -15.01 -5.13
C LEU A 136 17.76 -16.32 -4.79
#